data_AF-R9K293-F1
#
_entry.id   AF-R9K293-F1
#
_cell.length_a   1.000
_cell.length_b   1.000
_cell.length_c   1.000
_cell.angle_alpha   90.00
_cell.angle_beta   90.00
_cell.angle_gamma   90.00
#
_symmetry.space_group_name_H-M   'P 1'
#
loop_
_entity.id
_entity.type
_entity.pdbx_description
1 polymer ?
#
loop_
_entity_poly.entity_id
_entity_poly.type
_entity_poly.pdbx_seq_one_letter_code
_entity_poly.pdbx_strand_id
1 'polypeptide(L)'
;MKRCSKCYTHSYVFVGGDVRICPWNEIVIGNLFENTLEKIWYGEAVEKIRDAFMRGELIGCYEDTCPDCINDWDSINLTEEQMRELRDNLQDVPEYLSLAYDERCNHACPSCRKSIMKVDKQYLDKVHKITENIKPYINGVKELATNGIGDLFVTTEIVGLLEELKPSRPDFSLFLETNGVLFKDNWKKIEHLSKYPITVSVTPNSFDRETYKYLTGGIDDLDKFEESMQFITDLKHQGKINRIRLIMVVQDTNFRQIPEFVRRGIEYDADDIVLRSLFFWFGLEEDLWLYKNVLNPCHPYHNEYLEILKDPICKDSRVLNWGYDVIQEPVEFPTLAMKRAYQGVNKFKDQVNLCVSDIRPELKKELEKIEDGKLIIYGVGTVGKLVFENLSCGCDVLPIRGFMVECKSCNPDFWMGYKVEEIEEYQNNKDTDIVLVALSSANQEGVKNKLEKEGYKHIFLINEKSGLIL
;
A
#
# COMPACT_ATOMS: atom_id res chain seq x y z
N MET A 1 26.61 5.00 13.70
CA MET A 1 26.18 5.92 12.63
C MET A 1 26.48 5.24 11.32
N LYS A 2 25.47 5.03 10.47
CA LYS A 2 25.63 4.34 9.19
C LYS A 2 26.13 5.32 8.13
N ARG A 3 27.08 4.90 7.30
CA ARG A 3 27.58 5.66 6.15
C ARG A 3 27.56 4.76 4.94
N CYS A 4 26.88 5.19 3.89
CA CYS A 4 26.62 4.35 2.73
C CYS A 4 27.46 4.78 1.52
N SER A 5 28.12 3.84 0.85
CA SER A 5 28.96 4.12 -0.33
C SER A 5 28.16 4.43 -1.60
N LYS A 6 26.85 4.12 -1.62
CA LYS A 6 26.00 4.24 -2.82
C LYS A 6 25.88 5.67 -3.34
N CYS A 7 26.01 6.69 -2.49
CA CYS A 7 26.03 8.10 -2.91
C CYS A 7 27.25 8.49 -3.77
N TYR A 8 28.28 7.64 -3.84
CA TYR A 8 29.49 7.83 -4.65
C TYR A 8 29.62 6.84 -5.80
N THR A 9 28.74 5.83 -5.89
CA THR A 9 28.94 4.72 -6.81
C THR A 9 27.68 4.38 -7.63
N HIS A 10 26.48 4.69 -7.14
CA HIS A 10 25.23 4.22 -7.75
C HIS A 10 24.40 5.34 -8.36
N SER A 11 23.68 4.98 -9.43
CA SER A 11 22.60 5.77 -9.99
C SER A 11 21.44 4.86 -10.40
N TYR A 12 20.24 5.32 -10.12
CA TYR A 12 18.98 4.65 -10.37
C TYR A 12 18.12 5.54 -11.27
N VAL A 13 17.97 5.14 -12.53
CA VAL A 13 17.12 5.85 -13.50
C VAL A 13 15.72 5.31 -13.38
N PHE A 14 14.79 6.17 -13.01
CA PHE A 14 13.41 5.86 -12.71
C PHE A 14 12.45 6.39 -13.78
N VAL A 15 11.18 6.01 -13.64
CA VAL A 15 10.09 6.41 -14.52
C VAL A 15 10.06 7.93 -14.71
N GLY A 16 9.80 8.38 -15.93
CA GLY A 16 9.78 9.81 -16.27
C GLY A 16 11.16 10.45 -16.42
N GLY A 17 12.24 9.66 -16.34
CA GLY A 17 13.61 10.12 -16.50
C GLY A 17 14.24 10.65 -15.21
N ASP A 18 13.54 10.52 -14.08
CA ASP A 18 14.06 10.90 -12.77
C ASP A 18 15.29 10.05 -12.42
N VAL A 19 16.29 10.68 -11.83
CA VAL A 19 17.51 10.02 -11.38
C VAL A 19 17.59 10.11 -9.88
N ARG A 20 17.94 9.00 -9.23
CA ARG A 20 18.19 8.88 -7.79
C ARG A 20 19.55 8.22 -7.58
N ILE A 21 20.15 8.35 -6.40
CA ILE A 21 21.41 7.64 -6.10
C ILE A 21 21.20 6.15 -5.82
N CYS A 22 19.97 5.74 -5.49
CA CYS A 22 19.67 4.39 -5.00
C CYS A 22 18.15 4.15 -5.08
N PRO A 23 17.67 2.92 -5.37
CA PRO A 23 16.23 2.61 -5.35
C PRO A 23 15.58 2.79 -3.97
N TRP A 24 16.34 2.67 -2.87
CA TRP A 24 15.86 2.89 -1.50
C TRP A 24 16.12 4.31 -0.98
N ASN A 25 16.44 5.25 -1.86
CA ASN A 25 16.52 6.67 -1.53
C ASN A 25 15.44 7.41 -2.32
N GLU A 26 14.62 8.22 -1.66
CA GLU A 26 13.48 8.89 -2.31
C GLU A 26 13.82 10.21 -3.01
N ILE A 27 15.03 10.73 -2.79
CA ILE A 27 15.43 12.04 -3.30
C ILE A 27 15.77 11.93 -4.79
N VAL A 28 15.00 12.65 -5.61
CA VAL A 28 15.32 12.86 -7.03
C VAL A 28 16.44 13.89 -7.13
N ILE A 29 17.57 13.48 -7.70
CA ILE A 29 18.78 14.30 -7.84
C ILE A 29 18.86 15.02 -9.20
N GLY A 30 17.99 14.67 -10.14
CA GLY A 30 17.86 15.32 -11.45
C GLY A 30 16.96 14.54 -12.40
N ASN A 31 16.79 15.03 -13.62
CA ASN A 31 15.98 14.39 -14.65
C ASN A 31 16.70 14.35 -16.01
N LEU A 32 16.71 13.19 -16.66
CA LEU A 32 17.39 12.94 -17.93
C LEU A 32 16.79 13.70 -19.12
N PHE A 33 15.57 14.24 -19.02
CA PHE A 33 15.02 15.11 -20.07
C PHE A 33 15.54 16.54 -20.00
N GLU A 34 16.12 16.94 -18.88
CA GLU A 34 16.60 18.29 -18.63
C GLU A 34 18.12 18.38 -18.69
N ASN A 35 18.81 17.36 -18.18
CA ASN A 35 20.26 17.32 -18.07
C ASN A 35 20.85 15.96 -18.44
N THR A 36 22.14 15.94 -18.72
CA THR A 36 22.91 14.70 -18.91
C THR A 36 23.17 14.02 -17.57
N LEU A 37 23.38 12.70 -17.57
CA LEU A 37 23.69 11.96 -16.34
C LEU A 37 24.91 12.54 -15.60
N GLU A 38 25.94 12.92 -16.34
CA GLU A 38 27.16 13.55 -15.82
C GLU A 38 26.85 14.86 -15.06
N LYS A 39 26.02 15.75 -15.64
CA LYS A 39 25.62 17.00 -14.97
C LYS A 39 24.80 16.74 -13.70
N ILE A 40 23.96 15.72 -13.72
CA ILE A 40 23.16 15.32 -12.56
C ILE A 40 24.09 14.77 -11.46
N TRP A 41 25.06 13.95 -11.83
CA TRP A 41 26.01 13.29 -10.92
C TRP A 41 26.90 14.26 -10.14
N TYR A 42 27.23 15.40 -10.74
CA TYR A 42 27.95 16.52 -10.13
C TYR A 42 27.03 17.66 -9.64
N GLY A 43 25.72 17.41 -9.59
CA GLY A 43 24.72 18.39 -9.20
C GLY A 43 24.69 18.68 -7.70
N GLU A 44 24.18 19.86 -7.33
CA GLU A 44 24.07 20.31 -5.93
C GLU A 44 23.24 19.36 -5.06
N ALA A 45 22.20 18.73 -5.62
CA ALA A 45 21.37 17.77 -4.90
C ALA A 45 22.16 16.54 -4.43
N VAL A 46 23.07 16.03 -5.28
CA VAL A 46 23.91 14.88 -4.94
C VAL A 46 24.95 15.25 -3.89
N GLU A 47 25.57 16.43 -4.00
CA GLU A 47 26.53 16.92 -2.99
C GLU A 47 25.90 17.06 -1.60
N LYS A 48 24.65 17.54 -1.52
CA LYS A 48 23.90 17.59 -0.24
C LYS A 48 23.74 16.21 0.39
N ILE A 49 23.45 15.18 -0.42
CA ILE A 49 23.34 13.80 0.06
C ILE A 49 24.70 13.27 0.49
N ARG A 50 25.75 13.49 -0.32
CA ARG A 50 27.13 13.07 0.01
C ARG A 50 27.61 13.69 1.32
N ASP A 51 27.38 14.99 1.53
CA ASP A 51 27.77 15.66 2.78
C ASP A 51 26.96 15.15 3.98
N ALA A 52 25.67 14.84 3.81
CA ALA A 52 24.86 14.22 4.86
C ALA A 52 25.34 12.79 5.20
N PHE A 53 25.60 11.97 4.19
CA PHE A 53 26.10 10.61 4.37
C PHE A 53 27.51 10.60 5.00
N MET A 54 28.36 11.57 4.68
CA MET A 54 29.66 11.77 5.34
C MET A 54 29.49 12.02 6.85
N ARG A 55 28.47 12.81 7.23
CA ARG A 55 28.07 13.02 8.63
C ARG A 55 27.28 11.85 9.23
N GLY A 56 27.07 10.75 8.50
CA GLY A 56 26.31 9.58 8.97
C GLY A 56 24.80 9.79 9.05
N GLU A 57 24.29 10.76 8.30
CA GLU A 57 22.85 11.06 8.15
C GLU A 57 22.38 10.44 6.82
N LEU A 58 21.65 9.32 6.85
CA LEU A 58 21.13 8.65 5.66
C LEU A 58 19.85 9.33 5.13
N ILE A 59 19.94 10.62 4.77
CA ILE A 59 18.77 11.42 4.38
C ILE A 59 18.01 10.80 3.19
N GLY A 60 16.69 10.69 3.33
CA GLY A 60 15.79 10.13 2.31
C GLY A 60 15.89 8.62 2.10
N CYS A 61 16.66 7.89 2.93
CA CYS A 61 16.74 6.44 2.85
C CYS A 61 15.58 5.75 3.59
N TYR A 62 14.99 4.74 2.96
CA TYR A 62 14.07 3.80 3.60
C TYR A 62 14.87 2.66 4.27
N GLU A 63 15.44 2.95 5.45
CA GLU A 63 16.32 2.01 6.17
C GLU A 63 15.65 0.67 6.54
N ASP A 64 14.34 0.68 6.74
CA ASP A 64 13.50 -0.47 7.08
C ASP A 64 13.22 -1.40 5.90
N THR A 65 13.44 -0.95 4.66
CA THR A 65 13.22 -1.74 3.43
C THR A 65 14.49 -1.97 2.62
N CYS A 66 15.57 -1.24 2.94
CA CYS A 66 16.87 -1.36 2.31
C CYS A 66 17.58 -2.67 2.71
N PRO A 67 17.92 -3.57 1.77
CA PRO A 67 18.53 -4.85 2.08
C PRO A 67 19.88 -4.69 2.80
N ASP A 68 20.69 -3.69 2.42
CA ASP A 68 21.97 -3.40 3.07
C ASP A 68 21.78 -3.00 4.54
N CYS A 69 20.72 -2.23 4.85
CA CYS A 69 20.41 -1.81 6.22
C CYS A 69 19.82 -2.95 7.05
N ILE A 70 18.94 -3.78 6.45
CA ILE A 70 18.33 -4.94 7.10
C ILE A 70 19.39 -5.97 7.49
N ASN A 71 20.36 -6.20 6.61
CA ASN A 71 21.40 -7.22 6.81
C ASN A 71 22.71 -6.68 7.37
N ASP A 72 22.77 -5.39 7.72
CA ASP A 72 23.95 -4.71 8.27
C ASP A 72 25.22 -4.91 7.43
N TRP A 73 25.09 -4.83 6.10
CA TRP A 73 26.19 -5.08 5.17
C TRP A 73 27.25 -3.98 5.20
N ASP A 74 28.48 -4.32 4.81
CA ASP A 74 29.63 -3.40 4.81
C ASP A 74 29.39 -2.11 4.00
N SER A 75 28.49 -2.16 3.00
CA SER A 75 28.12 -1.01 2.16
C SER A 75 27.48 0.15 2.93
N ILE A 76 26.98 -0.07 4.16
CA ILE A 76 26.39 0.96 5.04
C ILE A 76 27.22 1.21 6.32
N ASN A 77 28.33 0.49 6.49
CA ASN A 77 29.17 0.52 7.69
C ASN A 77 30.55 1.12 7.40
N LEU A 78 30.61 2.08 6.47
CA LEU A 78 31.87 2.74 6.12
C LEU A 78 32.36 3.67 7.23
N THR A 79 33.68 3.68 7.42
CA THR A 79 34.38 4.70 8.20
C THR A 79 34.36 6.04 7.46
N GLU A 80 34.59 7.12 8.19
CA GLU A 80 34.74 8.44 7.57
C GLU A 80 35.94 8.51 6.61
N GLU A 81 37.02 7.80 6.92
CA GLU A 81 38.21 7.71 6.05
C GLU A 81 37.87 7.03 4.72
N GLN A 82 37.16 5.90 4.74
CA GLN A 82 36.71 5.22 3.52
C GLN A 82 35.75 6.11 2.70
N MET A 83 34.87 6.87 3.35
CA MET A 83 33.98 7.81 2.66
C MET A 83 34.76 8.96 2.02
N ARG A 84 35.81 9.46 2.68
CA ARG A 84 36.70 10.49 2.11
C ARG A 84 37.46 9.94 0.91
N GLU A 85 37.97 8.71 0.98
CA GLU A 85 38.62 8.05 -0.15
C GLU A 85 37.69 7.91 -1.36
N LEU A 86 36.41 7.56 -1.14
CA LEU A 86 35.40 7.52 -2.20
C LEU A 86 35.13 8.90 -2.81
N ARG A 87 35.12 9.95 -1.99
CA ARG A 87 34.95 11.33 -2.47
C ARG A 87 36.15 11.81 -3.29
N ASP A 88 37.35 11.53 -2.81
CA ASP A 88 38.61 11.96 -3.45
C ASP A 88 38.85 11.22 -4.77
N ASN A 89 38.34 9.99 -4.91
CA ASN A 89 38.43 9.16 -6.12
C ASN A 89 37.09 9.05 -6.88
N LEU A 90 36.22 10.07 -6.76
CA LEU A 90 34.94 10.10 -7.44
C LEU A 90 35.11 9.94 -8.96
N GLN A 91 34.38 8.99 -9.54
CA GLN A 91 34.34 8.77 -10.98
C GLN A 91 33.44 9.79 -11.67
N ASP A 92 33.74 10.11 -12.93
CA ASP A 92 32.96 11.06 -13.75
C ASP A 92 31.50 10.67 -13.96
N VAL A 93 31.22 9.37 -13.85
CA VAL A 93 29.89 8.79 -13.92
C VAL A 93 29.77 7.69 -12.86
N PRO A 94 28.54 7.38 -12.42
CA PRO A 94 28.29 6.29 -11.48
C PRO A 94 28.82 4.95 -12.02
N GLU A 95 29.42 4.16 -11.13
CA GLU A 95 29.92 2.82 -11.44
C GLU A 95 28.80 1.79 -11.61
N TYR A 96 27.67 1.99 -10.91
CA TYR A 96 26.50 1.12 -10.94
C TYR A 96 25.31 1.91 -11.49
N LEU A 97 24.66 1.36 -12.51
CA LEU A 97 23.54 2.00 -13.17
C LEU A 97 22.34 1.06 -13.27
N SER A 98 21.18 1.46 -12.74
CA SER A 98 19.91 0.75 -12.90
C SER A 98 18.99 1.44 -13.90
N LEU A 99 18.34 0.65 -14.75
CA LEU A 99 17.47 1.07 -15.85
C LEU A 99 15.97 0.87 -15.54
N ALA A 100 15.55 1.18 -14.31
CA ALA A 100 14.19 0.95 -13.82
C ALA A 100 13.18 2.05 -14.24
N TYR A 101 13.11 2.36 -15.52
CA TYR A 101 12.31 3.47 -16.06
C TYR A 101 11.13 3.05 -16.95
N ASP A 102 10.87 1.76 -17.10
CA ASP A 102 9.75 1.25 -17.89
C ASP A 102 8.90 0.30 -17.05
N GLU A 103 7.64 0.63 -16.89
CA GLU A 103 6.73 -0.11 -16.04
C GLU A 103 6.11 -1.31 -16.77
N ARG A 104 6.27 -1.45 -18.10
CA ARG A 104 5.62 -2.53 -18.86
C ARG A 104 6.00 -3.91 -18.34
N CYS A 105 5.00 -4.80 -18.25
CA CYS A 105 5.15 -6.18 -17.80
C CYS A 105 4.08 -7.05 -18.45
N ASN A 106 4.38 -8.34 -18.67
CA ASN A 106 3.45 -9.34 -19.17
C ASN A 106 2.56 -9.93 -18.07
N HIS A 107 2.77 -9.55 -16.81
CA HIS A 107 1.95 -9.91 -15.66
C HIS A 107 1.27 -8.71 -15.01
N ALA A 108 0.17 -8.95 -14.30
CA ALA A 108 -0.58 -7.97 -13.54
C ALA A 108 -0.65 -8.37 -12.07
N CYS A 109 0.52 -8.53 -11.44
CA CYS A 109 0.61 -9.03 -10.08
C CYS A 109 -0.18 -8.14 -9.10
N PRO A 110 -1.06 -8.70 -8.24
CA PRO A 110 -1.93 -7.91 -7.35
C PRO A 110 -1.17 -7.01 -6.37
N SER A 111 0.08 -7.34 -6.06
CA SER A 111 0.97 -6.53 -5.22
C SER A 111 1.66 -5.38 -5.96
N CYS A 112 1.60 -5.34 -7.30
CA CYS A 112 2.30 -4.35 -8.12
C CYS A 112 1.32 -3.44 -8.88
N ARG A 113 0.26 -4.01 -9.47
CA ARG A 113 -0.65 -3.31 -10.40
C ARG A 113 -2.00 -4.02 -10.55
N LYS A 114 -3.03 -3.26 -10.92
CA LYS A 114 -4.41 -3.77 -11.08
C LYS A 114 -4.67 -4.49 -12.41
N SER A 115 -3.90 -4.19 -13.45
CA SER A 115 -4.06 -4.78 -14.79
C SER A 115 -2.75 -4.72 -15.59
N ILE A 116 -2.71 -5.45 -16.70
CA ILE A 116 -1.65 -5.28 -17.70
C ILE A 116 -1.69 -3.83 -18.21
N MET A 117 -0.53 -3.19 -18.21
CA MET A 117 -0.42 -1.79 -18.60
C MET A 117 -0.69 -1.64 -20.09
N LYS A 118 -1.65 -0.77 -20.43
CA LYS A 118 -1.85 -0.30 -21.80
C LYS A 118 -1.08 0.99 -21.98
N VAL A 119 -0.05 0.97 -22.81
CA VAL A 119 0.78 2.14 -23.09
C VAL A 119 0.33 2.81 -24.38
N ASP A 120 0.41 4.14 -24.40
CA ASP A 120 0.20 4.94 -25.60
C ASP A 120 1.54 5.33 -26.25
N LYS A 121 1.46 6.03 -27.38
CA LYS A 121 2.65 6.52 -28.08
C LYS A 121 3.47 7.48 -27.21
N GLN A 122 2.82 8.32 -26.41
CA GLN A 122 3.51 9.31 -25.59
C GLN A 122 4.39 8.64 -24.52
N TYR A 123 3.89 7.56 -23.92
CA TYR A 123 4.67 6.75 -22.98
C TYR A 123 5.90 6.13 -23.67
N LEU A 124 5.71 5.52 -24.83
CA LEU A 124 6.81 4.91 -25.60
C LEU A 124 7.86 5.96 -26.03
N ASP A 125 7.42 7.13 -26.49
CA ASP A 125 8.30 8.23 -26.87
C ASP A 125 9.16 8.69 -25.67
N LYS A 126 8.60 8.69 -24.45
CA LYS A 126 9.36 8.98 -23.21
C LYS A 126 10.39 7.89 -22.91
N VAL A 127 9.99 6.62 -22.94
CA VAL A 127 10.91 5.48 -22.70
C VAL A 127 12.06 5.50 -23.71
N HIS A 128 11.76 5.70 -24.99
CA HIS A 128 12.77 5.83 -26.03
C HIS A 128 13.72 7.00 -25.77
N LYS A 129 13.20 8.18 -25.40
CA LYS A 129 14.04 9.34 -25.06
C LYS A 129 14.94 9.09 -23.85
N ILE A 130 14.46 8.41 -22.80
CA ILE A 130 15.29 8.02 -21.65
C ILE A 130 16.40 7.07 -22.11
N THR A 131 16.05 6.09 -22.95
CA THR A 131 16.99 5.10 -23.50
C THR A 131 18.11 5.77 -24.30
N GLU A 132 17.78 6.70 -25.19
CA GLU A 132 18.78 7.45 -25.95
C GLU A 132 19.66 8.33 -25.06
N ASN A 133 19.09 8.94 -24.03
CA ASN A 133 19.85 9.80 -23.11
C ASN A 133 20.79 9.01 -22.20
N ILE A 134 20.50 7.74 -21.91
CA ILE A 134 21.33 6.89 -21.06
C ILE A 134 22.38 6.09 -21.85
N LYS A 135 22.11 5.81 -23.14
CA LYS A 135 22.97 5.04 -24.05
C LYS A 135 24.46 5.43 -24.05
N PRO A 136 24.87 6.71 -23.93
CA PRO A 136 26.28 7.08 -23.90
C PRO A 136 27.07 6.50 -22.71
N TYR A 137 26.40 6.16 -21.61
CA TYR A 137 27.03 5.84 -20.34
C TYR A 137 27.19 4.33 -20.07
N ILE A 138 26.26 3.53 -20.58
CA ILE A 138 26.12 2.09 -20.26
C ILE A 138 27.36 1.23 -20.54
N ASN A 139 28.22 1.62 -21.49
CA ASN A 139 29.41 0.83 -21.80
C ASN A 139 30.52 1.03 -20.76
N GLY A 140 30.51 2.16 -20.06
CA GLY A 140 31.56 2.55 -19.10
C GLY A 140 31.26 2.21 -17.65
N VAL A 141 30.08 1.65 -17.34
CA VAL A 141 29.72 1.27 -15.96
C VAL A 141 30.37 -0.07 -15.58
N LYS A 142 30.57 -0.27 -14.29
CA LYS A 142 31.04 -1.54 -13.71
C LYS A 142 29.90 -2.54 -13.57
N GLU A 143 28.70 -2.07 -13.28
CA GLU A 143 27.51 -2.92 -13.23
C GLU A 143 26.33 -2.22 -13.89
N LEU A 144 25.63 -2.97 -14.74
CA LEU A 144 24.35 -2.56 -15.31
C LEU A 144 23.25 -3.44 -14.72
N ALA A 145 22.37 -2.84 -13.92
CA ALA A 145 21.13 -3.45 -13.51
C ALA A 145 20.01 -3.08 -14.48
N THR A 146 19.20 -4.06 -14.83
CA THR A 146 18.13 -3.88 -15.81
C THR A 146 16.86 -3.30 -15.15
N ASN A 147 15.69 -3.71 -15.63
CA ASN A 147 14.43 -3.06 -15.30
C ASN A 147 13.79 -3.69 -14.05
N GLY A 148 13.93 -3.04 -12.90
CA GLY A 148 13.36 -3.50 -11.63
C GLY A 148 11.90 -3.10 -11.34
N ILE A 149 11.23 -2.36 -12.25
CA ILE A 149 9.82 -1.92 -12.08
C ILE A 149 8.85 -2.59 -13.06
N GLY A 150 9.33 -2.99 -14.23
CA GLY A 150 8.63 -3.80 -15.22
C GLY A 150 9.21 -5.21 -15.34
N ASP A 151 8.91 -5.88 -16.45
CA ASP A 151 9.69 -7.06 -16.87
C ASP A 151 10.65 -6.66 -17.98
N LEU A 152 11.94 -6.99 -17.82
CA LEU A 152 12.99 -6.70 -18.79
C LEU A 152 12.60 -7.06 -20.22
N PHE A 153 12.07 -8.26 -20.45
CA PHE A 153 11.88 -8.77 -21.80
C PHE A 153 10.61 -8.26 -22.49
N VAL A 154 9.79 -7.49 -21.77
CA VAL A 154 8.70 -6.70 -22.34
C VAL A 154 9.21 -5.32 -22.79
N THR A 155 10.25 -4.80 -22.15
CA THR A 155 10.86 -3.51 -22.49
C THR A 155 11.81 -3.62 -23.68
N THR A 156 11.25 -3.49 -24.89
CA THR A 156 11.98 -3.61 -26.16
C THR A 156 13.19 -2.68 -26.29
N GLU A 157 13.12 -1.48 -25.71
CA GLU A 157 14.15 -0.44 -25.77
C GLU A 157 15.36 -0.81 -24.92
N ILE A 158 15.15 -1.34 -23.70
CA ILE A 158 16.23 -1.84 -22.83
C ILE A 158 16.83 -3.11 -23.45
N VAL A 159 16.02 -4.02 -24.00
CA VAL A 159 16.53 -5.22 -24.68
C VAL A 159 17.38 -4.84 -25.89
N GLY A 160 16.96 -3.88 -26.71
CA GLY A 160 17.76 -3.38 -27.83
C GLY A 160 19.06 -2.72 -27.39
N LEU A 161 19.03 -2.00 -26.27
CA LEU A 161 20.23 -1.45 -25.64
C LEU A 161 21.21 -2.55 -25.19
N LEU A 162 20.71 -3.65 -24.63
CA LEU A 162 21.55 -4.81 -24.25
C LEU A 162 22.10 -5.56 -25.46
N GLU A 163 21.32 -5.69 -26.54
CA GLU A 163 21.75 -6.31 -27.80
C GLU A 163 22.94 -5.56 -28.43
N GLU A 164 22.95 -4.23 -28.34
CA GLU A 164 24.04 -3.38 -28.82
C GLU A 164 25.18 -3.17 -27.81
N LEU A 165 25.01 -3.61 -26.56
CA LEU A 165 25.92 -3.34 -25.45
C LEU A 165 27.33 -3.90 -25.71
N LYS A 166 28.34 -3.05 -25.51
CA LYS A 166 29.76 -3.38 -25.66
C LYS A 166 30.53 -2.83 -24.46
N PRO A 167 30.49 -3.54 -23.31
CA PRO A 167 31.16 -3.06 -22.11
C PRO A 167 32.65 -2.82 -22.36
N SER A 168 33.12 -1.62 -22.02
CA SER A 168 34.52 -1.23 -22.18
C SER A 168 35.38 -1.65 -20.98
N ARG A 169 34.74 -1.92 -19.84
CA ARG A 169 35.39 -2.32 -18.61
C ARG A 169 35.60 -3.84 -18.53
N PRO A 170 36.78 -4.31 -18.08
CA PRO A 170 37.03 -5.74 -17.89
C PRO A 170 36.31 -6.30 -16.65
N ASP A 171 36.00 -5.46 -15.66
CA ASP A 171 35.27 -5.80 -14.44
C ASP A 171 33.76 -5.56 -14.56
N PHE A 172 33.24 -5.43 -15.78
CA PHE A 172 31.82 -5.28 -16.04
C PHE A 172 31.01 -6.50 -15.58
N SER A 173 29.83 -6.26 -15.02
CA SER A 173 28.84 -7.27 -14.68
C SER A 173 27.42 -6.82 -15.03
N LEU A 174 26.53 -7.79 -15.20
CA LEU A 174 25.15 -7.58 -15.62
C LEU A 174 24.18 -8.20 -14.60
N PHE A 175 23.21 -7.40 -14.15
CA PHE A 175 22.15 -7.84 -13.24
C PHE A 175 20.79 -7.81 -13.95
N LEU A 176 20.27 -8.99 -14.30
CA LEU A 176 19.01 -9.16 -15.01
C LEU A 176 17.85 -9.32 -14.00
N GLU A 177 16.80 -8.52 -14.15
CA GLU A 177 15.58 -8.59 -13.34
C GLU A 177 14.39 -8.97 -14.22
N THR A 178 13.71 -10.07 -13.90
CA THR A 178 12.60 -10.59 -14.70
C THR A 178 11.65 -11.46 -13.87
N ASN A 179 10.42 -11.64 -14.34
CA ASN A 179 9.54 -12.72 -13.86
C ASN A 179 9.97 -14.11 -14.40
N GLY A 180 10.87 -14.16 -15.38
CA GLY A 180 11.49 -15.38 -15.91
C GLY A 180 10.79 -15.99 -17.12
N VAL A 181 9.50 -15.69 -17.35
CA VAL A 181 8.67 -16.35 -18.39
C VAL A 181 9.27 -16.18 -19.79
N LEU A 182 9.80 -15.00 -20.10
CA LEU A 182 10.28 -14.64 -21.44
C LEU A 182 11.78 -14.84 -21.63
N PHE A 183 12.48 -15.36 -20.62
CA PHE A 183 13.94 -15.43 -20.62
C PHE A 183 14.48 -16.29 -21.76
N LYS A 184 14.00 -17.53 -21.87
CA LYS A 184 14.48 -18.51 -22.87
C LYS A 184 14.35 -17.98 -24.30
N ASP A 185 13.24 -17.32 -24.61
CA ASP A 185 12.94 -16.77 -25.93
C ASP A 185 13.86 -15.59 -26.31
N ASN A 186 14.40 -14.88 -25.32
CA ASN A 186 15.18 -13.66 -25.54
C ASN A 186 16.69 -13.83 -25.30
N TRP A 187 17.14 -14.95 -24.72
CA TRP A 187 18.55 -15.18 -24.41
C TRP A 187 19.48 -14.93 -25.59
N LYS A 188 19.09 -15.29 -26.81
CA LYS A 188 19.91 -15.09 -28.02
C LYS A 188 20.27 -13.62 -28.28
N LYS A 189 19.44 -12.67 -27.87
CA LYS A 189 19.70 -11.22 -28.02
C LYS A 189 20.80 -10.71 -27.09
N ILE A 190 21.05 -11.42 -25.99
CA ILE A 190 22.02 -11.03 -24.95
C ILE A 190 23.14 -12.06 -24.76
N GLU A 191 23.15 -13.16 -25.52
CA GLU A 191 24.11 -14.27 -25.36
C GLU A 191 25.57 -13.81 -25.54
N HIS A 192 25.83 -12.77 -26.33
CA HIS A 192 27.17 -12.20 -26.50
C HIS A 192 27.76 -11.62 -25.20
N LEU A 193 26.91 -11.34 -24.21
CA LEU A 193 27.31 -10.84 -22.89
C LEU A 193 27.70 -11.97 -21.92
N SER A 194 27.48 -13.24 -22.27
CA SER A 194 27.81 -14.41 -21.41
C SER A 194 29.29 -14.58 -21.08
N LYS A 195 30.17 -13.80 -21.69
CA LYS A 195 31.60 -13.71 -21.34
C LYS A 195 31.86 -12.86 -20.08
N TYR A 196 30.87 -12.10 -19.61
CA TYR A 196 30.93 -11.30 -18.39
C TYR A 196 30.12 -11.97 -17.27
N PRO A 197 30.39 -11.65 -16.00
CA PRO A 197 29.53 -12.05 -14.89
C PRO A 197 28.07 -11.63 -15.08
N ILE A 198 27.16 -12.61 -15.12
CA ILE A 198 25.70 -12.36 -15.17
C ILE A 198 25.04 -12.92 -13.92
N THR A 199 24.29 -12.07 -13.23
CA THR A 199 23.32 -12.49 -12.21
C THR A 199 21.90 -12.39 -12.78
N VAL A 200 21.13 -13.47 -12.66
CA VAL A 200 19.71 -13.49 -13.07
C VAL A 200 18.84 -13.56 -11.83
N SER A 201 18.05 -12.51 -11.62
CA SER A 201 17.11 -12.35 -10.53
C SER A 201 15.69 -12.59 -11.04
N VAL A 202 15.07 -13.67 -10.58
CA VAL A 202 13.78 -14.17 -11.06
C VAL A 202 12.75 -14.18 -9.94
N THR A 203 11.55 -13.64 -10.20
CA THR A 203 10.49 -13.51 -9.17
C THR A 203 9.17 -14.17 -9.62
N PRO A 204 8.98 -15.49 -9.44
CA PRO A 204 7.72 -16.16 -9.77
C PRO A 204 6.67 -16.11 -8.65
N ASN A 205 7.09 -15.79 -7.42
CA ASN A 205 6.28 -15.79 -6.19
C ASN A 205 5.64 -17.12 -5.75
N SER A 206 5.47 -18.11 -6.63
CA SER A 206 4.87 -19.42 -6.35
C SER A 206 5.24 -20.44 -7.41
N PHE A 207 5.31 -21.72 -7.04
CA PHE A 207 5.33 -22.87 -7.97
C PHE A 207 4.02 -23.66 -7.94
N ASP A 208 3.10 -23.35 -7.01
CA ASP A 208 1.73 -23.86 -7.05
C ASP A 208 0.95 -23.14 -8.15
N ARG A 209 0.34 -23.89 -9.07
CA ARG A 209 -0.27 -23.35 -10.29
C ARG A 209 -1.38 -22.34 -10.03
N GLU A 210 -2.28 -22.61 -9.08
CA GLU A 210 -3.40 -21.71 -8.80
C GLU A 210 -2.92 -20.42 -8.09
N THR A 211 -2.02 -20.57 -7.13
CA THR A 211 -1.41 -19.42 -6.45
C THR A 211 -0.58 -18.59 -7.42
N TYR A 212 0.21 -19.24 -8.28
CA TYR A 212 0.97 -18.60 -9.34
C TYR A 212 0.05 -17.80 -10.26
N LYS A 213 -0.97 -18.45 -10.82
CA LYS A 213 -1.94 -17.81 -11.71
C LYS A 213 -2.62 -16.61 -11.07
N TYR A 214 -2.99 -16.68 -9.79
CA TYR A 214 -3.53 -15.54 -9.07
C TYR A 214 -2.48 -14.41 -8.96
N LEU A 215 -1.26 -14.74 -8.57
CA LEU A 215 -0.17 -13.78 -8.35
C LEU A 215 0.40 -13.17 -9.63
N THR A 216 0.13 -13.74 -10.81
CA THR A 216 0.45 -13.15 -12.12
C THR A 216 -0.70 -12.31 -12.71
N GLY A 217 -1.82 -12.18 -12.00
CA GLY A 217 -3.00 -11.44 -12.46
C GLY A 217 -3.94 -12.25 -13.36
N GLY A 218 -3.99 -13.56 -13.16
CA GLY A 218 -4.86 -14.51 -13.87
C GLY A 218 -4.19 -15.26 -15.03
N ILE A 219 -2.89 -15.07 -15.24
CA ILE A 219 -2.14 -15.62 -16.37
C ILE A 219 -1.53 -16.97 -15.97
N ASP A 220 -1.91 -18.03 -16.66
CA ASP A 220 -1.38 -19.38 -16.44
C ASP A 220 -0.25 -19.69 -17.43
N ASP A 221 0.95 -19.17 -17.14
CA ASP A 221 2.17 -19.41 -17.91
C ASP A 221 3.27 -20.13 -17.08
N LEU A 222 2.85 -20.88 -16.05
CA LEU A 222 3.77 -21.60 -15.15
C LEU A 222 4.67 -22.58 -15.91
N ASP A 223 4.13 -23.35 -16.86
CA ASP A 223 4.92 -24.31 -17.63
C ASP A 223 6.04 -23.61 -18.43
N LYS A 224 5.72 -22.44 -19.02
CA LYS A 224 6.69 -21.61 -19.75
C LYS A 224 7.76 -21.03 -18.82
N PHE A 225 7.35 -20.63 -17.62
CA PHE A 225 8.27 -20.22 -16.58
C PHE A 225 9.22 -21.36 -16.17
N GLU A 226 8.70 -22.56 -15.89
CA GLU A 226 9.51 -23.72 -15.50
C GLU A 226 10.49 -24.14 -16.61
N GLU A 227 10.08 -24.09 -17.87
CA GLU A 227 10.98 -24.27 -19.02
C GLU A 227 12.11 -23.23 -19.06
N SER A 228 11.79 -21.97 -18.77
CA SER A 228 12.79 -20.90 -18.74
C SER A 228 13.73 -21.05 -17.55
N MET A 229 13.23 -21.44 -16.38
CA MET A 229 14.05 -21.72 -15.19
C MET A 229 15.01 -22.89 -15.40
N GLN A 230 14.54 -23.97 -16.01
CA GLN A 230 15.43 -25.07 -16.39
C GLN A 230 16.53 -24.60 -17.34
N PHE A 231 16.16 -23.79 -18.34
CA PHE A 231 17.13 -23.23 -19.28
C PHE A 231 18.16 -22.30 -18.61
N ILE A 232 17.73 -21.45 -17.65
CA ILE A 232 18.63 -20.60 -16.85
C ILE A 232 19.61 -21.47 -16.04
N THR A 233 19.11 -22.55 -15.44
CA THR A 233 19.92 -23.52 -14.67
C THR A 233 20.97 -24.18 -15.56
N ASP A 234 20.58 -24.63 -16.76
CA ASP A 234 21.50 -25.21 -17.74
C ASP A 234 22.58 -24.21 -18.17
N LEU A 235 22.22 -22.93 -18.36
CA LEU A 235 23.16 -21.86 -18.69
C LEU A 235 24.14 -21.59 -17.53
N LYS A 236 23.69 -21.69 -16.28
CA LYS A 236 24.57 -21.61 -15.10
C LYS A 236 25.58 -22.76 -15.11
N HIS A 237 25.13 -23.99 -15.34
CA HIS A 237 26.01 -25.17 -15.40
C HIS A 237 26.98 -25.13 -16.59
N GLN A 238 26.63 -24.41 -17.66
CA GLN A 238 27.53 -24.11 -18.79
C GLN A 238 28.51 -22.95 -18.50
N GLY A 239 28.40 -22.28 -17.36
CA GLY A 239 29.22 -21.12 -17.00
C GLY A 239 28.86 -19.83 -17.75
N LYS A 240 27.70 -19.78 -18.41
CA LYS A 240 27.19 -18.60 -19.13
C LYS A 240 26.41 -17.63 -18.24
N ILE A 241 25.93 -18.12 -17.11
CA ILE A 241 25.32 -17.35 -16.03
C ILE A 241 26.10 -17.71 -14.76
N ASN A 242 26.37 -16.73 -13.92
CA ASN A 242 27.22 -16.92 -12.75
C ASN A 242 26.40 -17.10 -11.48
N ARG A 243 25.25 -16.44 -11.40
CA ARG A 243 24.43 -16.44 -10.20
C ARG A 243 22.94 -16.43 -10.54
N ILE A 244 22.17 -17.25 -9.82
CA ILE A 244 20.71 -17.26 -9.86
C ILE A 244 20.20 -16.76 -8.51
N ARG A 245 19.34 -15.74 -8.57
CA ARG A 245 18.59 -15.23 -7.42
C ARG A 245 17.12 -15.51 -7.66
N LEU A 246 16.51 -16.32 -6.81
CA LEU A 246 15.11 -16.70 -6.89
C LEU A 246 14.33 -16.04 -5.76
N ILE A 247 13.35 -15.20 -6.09
CA ILE A 247 12.69 -14.31 -5.13
C ILE A 247 11.21 -14.70 -4.95
N MET A 248 10.78 -14.77 -3.69
CA MET A 248 9.38 -14.78 -3.28
C MET A 248 9.08 -13.49 -2.53
N VAL A 249 8.09 -12.72 -3.01
CA VAL A 249 7.45 -11.68 -2.21
C VAL A 249 6.39 -12.37 -1.33
N VAL A 250 6.69 -12.45 -0.03
CA VAL A 250 5.86 -13.14 0.96
C VAL A 250 4.59 -12.35 1.20
N GLN A 251 3.45 -13.02 1.03
CA GLN A 251 2.11 -12.46 1.25
C GLN A 251 1.11 -13.53 1.68
N ASP A 252 -0.10 -13.10 2.03
CA ASP A 252 -1.22 -13.93 2.49
C ASP A 252 -1.48 -15.19 1.65
N THR A 253 -1.28 -15.07 0.33
CA THR A 253 -1.59 -16.11 -0.64
C THR A 253 -0.51 -17.18 -0.77
N ASN A 254 0.77 -16.87 -0.53
CA ASN A 254 1.89 -17.78 -0.82
C ASN A 254 2.75 -18.16 0.39
N PHE A 255 2.59 -17.54 1.56
CA PHE A 255 3.51 -17.79 2.69
C PHE A 255 3.54 -19.27 3.13
N ARG A 256 2.45 -20.01 2.98
CA ARG A 256 2.37 -21.44 3.30
C ARG A 256 3.26 -22.31 2.40
N GLN A 257 3.69 -21.77 1.26
CA GLN A 257 4.51 -22.44 0.26
C GLN A 257 6.00 -22.13 0.42
N ILE A 258 6.40 -21.33 1.42
CA ILE A 258 7.82 -20.99 1.66
C ILE A 258 8.72 -22.24 1.67
N PRO A 259 8.42 -23.33 2.41
CA PRO A 259 9.30 -24.50 2.43
C PRO A 259 9.46 -25.15 1.05
N GLU A 260 8.39 -25.23 0.27
CA GLU A 260 8.42 -25.77 -1.08
C GLU A 260 9.17 -24.85 -2.04
N PHE A 261 8.95 -23.53 -1.94
CA PHE A 261 9.68 -22.55 -2.72
C PHE A 261 11.20 -22.65 -2.49
N VAL A 262 11.62 -22.82 -1.24
CA VAL A 262 13.02 -23.03 -0.90
C VAL A 262 13.52 -24.33 -1.54
N ARG A 263 12.77 -25.43 -1.43
CA ARG A 263 13.13 -26.71 -2.09
C ARG A 263 13.34 -26.55 -3.59
N ARG A 264 12.40 -25.89 -4.29
CA ARG A 264 12.50 -25.61 -5.73
C ARG A 264 13.71 -24.73 -6.05
N GLY A 265 14.01 -23.72 -5.23
CA GLY A 265 15.23 -22.91 -5.38
C GLY A 265 16.52 -23.73 -5.28
N ILE A 266 16.57 -24.70 -4.38
CA ILE A 266 17.70 -25.64 -4.24
C ILE A 266 17.83 -26.52 -5.50
N GLU A 267 16.72 -27.02 -6.03
CA GLU A 267 16.69 -27.84 -7.25
C GLU A 267 17.14 -27.09 -8.49
N TYR A 268 16.80 -25.80 -8.61
CA TYR A 268 17.28 -24.91 -9.66
C TYR A 268 18.69 -24.35 -9.44
N ASP A 269 19.41 -24.87 -8.44
CA ASP A 269 20.76 -24.44 -8.10
C ASP A 269 20.84 -22.92 -7.89
N ALA A 270 19.84 -22.34 -7.22
CA ALA A 270 19.85 -20.92 -6.86
C ALA A 270 20.93 -20.63 -5.82
N ASP A 271 21.63 -19.50 -5.99
CA ASP A 271 22.64 -19.02 -5.05
C ASP A 271 22.01 -18.18 -3.93
N ASP A 272 20.96 -17.41 -4.29
CA ASP A 272 20.14 -16.65 -3.37
C ASP A 272 18.68 -17.08 -3.49
N ILE A 273 18.12 -17.67 -2.44
CA ILE A 273 16.68 -17.92 -2.31
C ILE A 273 16.14 -16.81 -1.41
N VAL A 274 15.62 -15.77 -2.02
CA VAL A 274 15.25 -14.53 -1.33
C VAL A 274 13.80 -14.62 -0.88
N LEU A 275 13.59 -14.56 0.43
CA LEU A 275 12.29 -14.30 1.01
C LEU A 275 12.21 -12.81 1.31
N ARG A 276 11.31 -12.13 0.60
CA ARG A 276 11.17 -10.67 0.63
C ARG A 276 9.84 -10.27 1.25
N SER A 277 9.86 -9.30 2.16
CA SER A 277 8.64 -8.69 2.70
C SER A 277 7.85 -7.95 1.60
N LEU A 278 6.52 -7.91 1.76
CA LEU A 278 5.68 -7.03 0.96
C LEU A 278 5.84 -5.58 1.43
N PHE A 279 6.49 -4.76 0.61
CA PHE A 279 6.62 -3.33 0.87
C PHE A 279 5.51 -2.52 0.20
N PHE A 280 5.31 -1.29 0.67
CA PHE A 280 4.34 -0.34 0.15
C PHE A 280 4.83 0.30 -1.16
N TRP A 281 4.96 -0.50 -2.22
CA TRP A 281 5.55 -0.09 -3.50
C TRP A 281 4.46 -0.05 -4.59
N PHE A 282 4.63 0.85 -5.55
CA PHE A 282 3.77 0.98 -6.74
C PHE A 282 2.30 1.32 -6.41
N GLY A 283 1.34 0.62 -7.02
CA GLY A 283 -0.09 0.90 -6.91
C GLY A 283 -0.81 0.18 -5.77
N LEU A 284 -0.09 -0.26 -4.73
CA LEU A 284 -0.67 -0.97 -3.60
C LEU A 284 -1.37 0.00 -2.64
N GLU A 285 -2.67 -0.19 -2.43
CA GLU A 285 -3.46 0.59 -1.46
C GLU A 285 -3.22 0.06 -0.03
N GLU A 286 -3.30 0.93 0.98
CA GLU A 286 -3.02 0.61 2.39
C GLU A 286 -3.82 -0.59 2.91
N ASP A 287 -5.12 -0.62 2.63
CA ASP A 287 -6.00 -1.72 3.02
C ASP A 287 -5.56 -3.06 2.39
N LEU A 288 -5.15 -3.03 1.13
CA LEU A 288 -4.70 -4.22 0.41
C LEU A 288 -3.32 -4.65 0.90
N TRP A 289 -2.42 -3.70 1.20
CA TRP A 289 -1.14 -3.99 1.82
C TRP A 289 -1.33 -4.68 3.18
N LEU A 290 -2.17 -4.14 4.06
CA LEU A 290 -2.45 -4.75 5.37
C LEU A 290 -3.04 -6.16 5.25
N TYR A 291 -3.96 -6.36 4.31
CA TYR A 291 -4.53 -7.68 4.04
C TYR A 291 -3.50 -8.70 3.55
N LYS A 292 -2.49 -8.26 2.81
CA LYS A 292 -1.48 -9.14 2.23
C LYS A 292 -0.26 -9.33 3.13
N ASN A 293 0.01 -8.38 4.02
CA ASN A 293 1.19 -8.34 4.86
C ASN A 293 1.04 -9.28 6.08
N VAL A 294 1.39 -10.56 5.89
CA VAL A 294 1.39 -11.56 6.98
C VAL A 294 2.45 -11.32 8.06
N LEU A 295 3.42 -10.45 7.80
CA LEU A 295 4.46 -10.09 8.76
C LEU A 295 3.95 -9.13 9.83
N ASN A 296 2.85 -8.41 9.58
CA ASN A 296 2.18 -7.58 10.58
C ASN A 296 1.73 -8.46 11.77
N PRO A 297 2.17 -8.18 13.01
CA PRO A 297 1.76 -8.95 14.19
C PRO A 297 0.24 -9.05 14.42
N CYS A 298 -0.53 -8.09 13.90
CA CYS A 298 -1.99 -8.09 13.98
C CYS A 298 -2.67 -8.93 12.88
N HIS A 299 -1.91 -9.47 11.90
CA HIS A 299 -2.45 -10.26 10.80
C HIS A 299 -3.02 -11.61 11.29
N PRO A 300 -4.22 -12.06 10.85
CA PRO A 300 -4.83 -13.32 11.30
C PRO A 300 -3.94 -14.55 11.11
N TYR A 301 -3.13 -14.56 10.05
CA TYR A 301 -2.19 -15.64 9.73
C TYR A 301 -0.77 -15.42 10.27
N HIS A 302 -0.51 -14.39 11.09
CA HIS A 302 0.85 -14.09 11.55
C HIS A 302 1.48 -15.25 12.34
N ASN A 303 0.74 -15.84 13.28
CA ASN A 303 1.24 -16.99 14.04
C ASN A 303 1.49 -18.20 13.16
N GLU A 304 0.61 -18.46 12.18
CA GLU A 304 0.81 -19.54 11.21
C GLU A 304 2.07 -19.31 10.36
N TYR A 305 2.28 -18.06 9.91
CA TYR A 305 3.49 -17.66 9.20
C TYR A 305 4.76 -17.95 10.02
N LEU A 306 4.77 -17.57 11.31
CA LEU A 306 5.90 -17.87 12.20
C LEU A 306 6.13 -19.38 12.37
N GLU A 307 5.07 -20.20 12.43
CA GLU A 307 5.23 -21.66 12.47
C GLU A 307 5.82 -22.22 11.17
N ILE A 308 5.43 -21.71 9.99
CA ILE A 308 6.00 -22.12 8.70
C ILE A 308 7.52 -21.84 8.65
N LEU A 309 7.98 -20.70 9.15
CA LEU A 309 9.40 -20.34 9.17
C LEU A 309 10.27 -21.22 10.07
N LYS A 310 9.67 -22.06 10.93
CA LYS A 310 10.40 -23.04 11.76
C LYS A 310 10.81 -24.29 10.97
N ASP A 311 10.30 -24.49 9.75
CA ASP A 311 10.73 -25.61 8.92
C ASP A 311 12.27 -25.57 8.73
N PRO A 312 12.98 -26.68 8.98
CA PRO A 312 14.45 -26.71 8.85
C PRO A 312 14.97 -26.25 7.49
N ILE A 313 14.21 -26.44 6.40
CA ILE A 313 14.64 -26.02 5.06
C ILE A 313 14.78 -24.49 4.96
N CYS A 314 14.00 -23.74 5.74
CA CYS A 314 14.10 -22.27 5.80
C CYS A 314 15.42 -21.77 6.42
N LYS A 315 16.24 -22.66 6.97
CA LYS A 315 17.57 -22.35 7.52
C LYS A 315 18.73 -22.76 6.60
N ASP A 316 18.43 -23.18 5.37
CA ASP A 316 19.46 -23.40 4.35
C ASP A 316 20.26 -22.11 4.13
N SER A 317 21.58 -22.22 3.97
CA SER A 317 22.49 -21.08 3.84
C SER A 317 22.25 -20.21 2.60
N ARG A 318 21.51 -20.72 1.61
CA ARG A 318 21.09 -19.96 0.42
C ARG A 318 19.88 -19.08 0.69
N VAL A 319 19.14 -19.30 1.78
CA VAL A 319 17.98 -18.46 2.11
C VAL A 319 18.47 -17.09 2.56
N LEU A 320 18.25 -16.10 1.71
CA LEU A 320 18.63 -14.72 1.96
C LEU A 320 17.47 -13.95 2.58
N ASN A 321 17.75 -13.30 3.70
CA ASN A 321 16.78 -12.44 4.35
C ASN A 321 16.66 -11.08 3.66
N TRP A 322 15.48 -10.81 3.11
CA TRP A 322 15.11 -9.46 2.68
C TRP A 322 13.85 -8.99 3.40
N GLY A 323 13.95 -8.97 4.73
CA GLY A 323 12.94 -8.43 5.62
C GLY A 323 11.85 -9.41 6.02
N TYR A 324 12.00 -10.71 5.73
CA TYR A 324 10.96 -11.69 6.05
C TYR A 324 10.89 -12.04 7.55
N ASP A 325 12.01 -11.93 8.26
CA ASP A 325 12.09 -12.20 9.70
C ASP A 325 12.17 -10.93 10.57
N VAL A 326 12.07 -9.74 9.94
CA VAL A 326 12.10 -8.46 10.64
C VAL A 326 10.77 -8.24 11.35
N ILE A 327 10.83 -8.04 12.67
CA ILE A 327 9.66 -7.72 13.48
C ILE A 327 9.13 -6.35 13.07
N GLN A 328 7.88 -6.30 12.62
CA GLN A 328 7.21 -5.07 12.24
C GLN A 328 6.40 -4.50 13.40
N GLU A 329 6.23 -3.17 13.41
CA GLU A 329 5.30 -2.53 14.33
C GLU A 329 3.86 -3.04 14.08
N PRO A 330 3.11 -3.41 15.13
CA PRO A 330 1.73 -3.88 14.98
C PRO A 330 0.84 -2.79 14.40
N VAL A 331 0.19 -3.09 13.27
CA VAL A 331 -0.81 -2.19 12.67
C VAL A 331 -2.18 -2.85 12.72
N GLU A 332 -3.12 -2.27 13.46
CA GLU A 332 -4.49 -2.77 13.46
C GLU A 332 -5.15 -2.55 12.09
N PHE A 333 -5.95 -3.50 11.62
CA PHE A 333 -6.67 -3.39 10.35
C PHE A 333 -7.69 -2.23 10.39
N PRO A 334 -7.51 -1.15 9.60
CA PRO A 334 -8.43 -0.03 9.55
C PRO A 334 -9.79 -0.49 9.06
N THR A 335 -9.87 -1.39 8.08
CA THR A 335 -11.16 -1.96 7.62
C THR A 335 -11.87 -2.76 8.70
N LEU A 336 -11.19 -3.38 9.67
CA LEU A 336 -11.87 -4.08 10.78
C LEU A 336 -12.32 -3.08 11.86
N ALA A 337 -11.52 -2.06 12.17
CA ALA A 337 -11.90 -0.97 13.06
C ALA A 337 -13.02 -0.09 12.48
N MET A 338 -12.95 0.23 11.19
CA MET A 338 -13.98 0.91 10.41
C MET A 338 -15.19 0.03 10.16
N LYS A 339 -15.05 -1.28 9.93
CA LYS A 339 -16.19 -2.21 9.92
C LYS A 339 -16.83 -2.28 11.28
N ARG A 340 -16.07 -2.31 12.38
CA ARG A 340 -16.61 -2.25 13.75
C ARG A 340 -17.32 -0.91 14.00
N ALA A 341 -16.76 0.21 13.55
CA ALA A 341 -17.38 1.54 13.64
C ALA A 341 -18.63 1.67 12.75
N TYR A 342 -18.60 1.17 11.52
CA TYR A 342 -19.70 1.18 10.55
C TYR A 342 -20.81 0.21 10.95
N GLN A 343 -20.47 -1.00 11.41
CA GLN A 343 -21.42 -1.92 12.04
C GLN A 343 -21.98 -1.34 13.33
N GLY A 344 -21.19 -0.59 14.11
CA GLY A 344 -21.66 0.18 15.26
C GLY A 344 -22.67 1.26 14.86
N VAL A 345 -22.38 2.05 13.81
CA VAL A 345 -23.26 3.10 13.28
C VAL A 345 -24.53 2.52 12.65
N ASN A 346 -24.46 1.42 11.92
CA ASN A 346 -25.64 0.76 11.35
C ASN A 346 -26.47 0.09 12.43
N LYS A 347 -25.84 -0.59 13.41
CA LYS A 347 -26.55 -1.13 14.58
C LYS A 347 -27.24 -0.03 15.38
N PHE A 348 -26.60 1.13 15.53
CA PHE A 348 -27.19 2.32 16.15
C PHE A 348 -28.39 2.86 15.35
N LYS A 349 -28.26 2.97 14.01
CA LYS A 349 -29.38 3.38 13.14
C LYS A 349 -30.54 2.39 13.20
N ASP A 350 -30.27 1.09 13.10
CA ASP A 350 -31.27 0.03 13.16
C ASP A 350 -31.99 0.02 14.52
N GLN A 351 -31.26 0.26 15.61
CA GLN A 351 -31.84 0.40 16.94
C GLN A 351 -32.77 1.62 17.05
N VAL A 352 -32.36 2.79 16.54
CA VAL A 352 -33.24 3.97 16.53
C VAL A 352 -34.48 3.70 15.67
N ASN A 353 -34.33 3.06 14.50
CA ASN A 353 -35.45 2.68 13.64
C ASN A 353 -36.43 1.73 14.36
N LEU A 354 -35.92 0.73 15.09
CA LEU A 354 -36.73 -0.18 15.90
C LEU A 354 -37.50 0.58 16.99
N CYS A 355 -36.83 1.47 17.73
CA CYS A 355 -37.47 2.26 18.79
C CYS A 355 -38.57 3.19 18.23
N VAL A 356 -38.33 3.82 17.07
CA VAL A 356 -39.35 4.64 16.40
C VAL A 356 -40.52 3.77 15.92
N SER A 357 -40.24 2.57 15.38
CA SER A 357 -41.27 1.62 14.95
C SER A 357 -42.13 1.16 16.14
N ASP A 358 -41.52 0.93 17.31
CA ASP A 358 -42.22 0.48 18.52
C ASP A 358 -43.13 1.57 19.08
N ILE A 359 -42.68 2.83 19.13
CA ILE A 359 -43.43 3.94 19.74
C ILE A 359 -44.42 4.61 18.79
N ARG A 360 -44.21 4.51 17.47
CA ARG A 360 -45.05 5.15 16.45
C ARG A 360 -46.55 4.85 16.61
N PRO A 361 -47.01 3.62 16.85
CA PRO A 361 -48.43 3.33 17.04
C PRO A 361 -49.02 4.07 18.25
N GLU A 362 -48.25 4.20 19.33
CA GLU A 362 -48.66 4.91 20.55
C GLU A 362 -48.75 6.41 20.28
N LEU A 363 -47.75 7.00 19.61
CA LEU A 363 -47.78 8.41 19.18
C LEU A 363 -49.00 8.71 18.29
N LYS A 364 -49.28 7.84 17.31
CA LYS A 364 -50.43 8.02 16.41
C LYS A 364 -51.75 8.00 17.16
N LYS A 365 -51.92 7.03 18.06
CA LYS A 365 -53.12 6.91 18.90
C LYS A 365 -53.33 8.11 19.82
N GLU A 366 -52.25 8.69 20.36
CA GLU A 366 -52.37 9.89 21.18
C GLU A 366 -52.65 11.15 20.32
N LEU A 367 -52.02 11.28 19.16
CA LEU A 367 -52.31 12.40 18.24
C LEU A 367 -53.77 12.42 17.79
N GLU A 368 -54.39 11.25 17.57
CA GLU A 368 -55.82 11.14 17.20
C GLU A 368 -56.78 11.66 18.29
N LYS A 369 -56.33 11.76 19.54
CA LYS A 369 -57.14 12.29 20.66
C LYS A 369 -57.04 13.82 20.79
N ILE A 370 -56.09 14.45 20.09
CA ILE A 370 -55.79 15.87 20.23
C ILE A 370 -56.14 16.57 18.92
N GLU A 371 -57.12 17.46 18.96
CA GLU A 371 -57.51 18.26 17.80
C GLU A 371 -56.33 19.15 17.35
N ASP A 372 -55.95 19.04 16.07
CA ASP A 372 -54.77 19.70 15.47
C ASP A 372 -53.40 19.40 16.12
N GLY A 373 -53.31 18.29 16.86
CA GLY A 373 -52.09 17.91 17.56
C GLY A 373 -50.92 17.61 16.62
N LYS A 374 -49.72 18.09 16.98
CA LYS A 374 -48.48 17.82 16.26
C LYS A 374 -47.38 17.32 17.19
N LEU A 375 -46.35 16.73 16.60
CA LEU A 375 -45.17 16.25 17.30
C LEU A 375 -44.08 17.33 17.37
N ILE A 376 -43.54 17.56 18.56
CA ILE A 376 -42.32 18.32 18.78
C ILE A 376 -41.22 17.30 19.11
N ILE A 377 -40.11 17.35 18.37
CA ILE A 377 -38.96 16.45 18.61
C ILE A 377 -37.94 17.20 19.47
N TYR A 378 -37.69 16.69 20.68
CA TYR A 378 -36.69 17.28 21.58
C TYR A 378 -35.30 16.74 21.27
N GLY A 379 -34.40 17.62 20.80
CA GLY A 379 -33.01 17.32 20.47
C GLY A 379 -32.69 17.41 18.98
N VAL A 380 -31.65 18.18 18.64
CA VAL A 380 -31.18 18.40 17.24
C VAL A 380 -29.88 17.66 16.89
N GLY A 381 -29.57 16.61 17.64
CA GLY A 381 -28.41 15.74 17.42
C GLY A 381 -28.69 14.57 16.48
N THR A 382 -27.74 13.63 16.38
CA THR A 382 -27.85 12.46 15.48
C THR A 382 -29.11 11.61 15.72
N VAL A 383 -29.55 11.45 16.98
CA VAL A 383 -30.79 10.73 17.32
C VAL A 383 -32.01 11.47 16.76
N GLY A 384 -32.16 12.78 17.05
CA GLY A 384 -33.26 13.60 16.55
C GLY A 384 -33.41 13.57 15.03
N LYS A 385 -32.29 13.48 14.29
CA LYS A 385 -32.28 13.42 12.83
C LYS A 385 -32.91 12.12 12.35
N LEU A 386 -32.45 11.00 12.89
CA LEU A 386 -32.95 9.68 12.52
C LEU A 386 -34.43 9.53 12.88
N VAL A 387 -34.85 10.06 14.04
CA VAL A 387 -36.27 10.09 14.45
C VAL A 387 -37.11 10.87 13.47
N PHE A 388 -36.68 12.10 13.15
CA PHE A 388 -37.37 12.93 12.18
C PHE A 388 -37.48 12.24 10.83
N GLU A 389 -36.39 11.69 10.29
CA GLU A 389 -36.38 10.98 9.00
C GLU A 389 -37.37 9.82 9.00
N ASN A 390 -37.39 9.00 10.06
CA ASN A 390 -38.34 7.90 10.15
C ASN A 390 -39.79 8.41 10.18
N LEU A 391 -40.10 9.45 10.96
CA LEU A 391 -41.46 9.96 11.16
C LEU A 391 -42.00 10.84 10.03
N SER A 392 -41.12 11.43 9.23
CA SER A 392 -41.45 12.40 8.17
C SER A 392 -41.45 11.85 6.74
N CYS A 393 -41.14 10.56 6.56
CA CYS A 393 -41.11 9.91 5.25
C CYS A 393 -41.98 8.64 5.16
N GLY A 394 -42.39 8.27 3.95
CA GLY A 394 -43.20 7.07 3.67
C GLY A 394 -44.71 7.33 3.60
N CYS A 395 -45.51 6.26 3.68
CA CYS A 395 -46.98 6.32 3.51
C CYS A 395 -47.76 6.71 4.78
N ASP A 396 -47.10 6.84 5.93
CA ASP A 396 -47.74 7.09 7.24
C ASP A 396 -46.95 8.16 8.03
N VAL A 397 -46.93 9.38 7.48
CA VAL A 397 -46.19 10.53 8.02
C VAL A 397 -46.92 11.13 9.22
N LEU A 398 -46.20 11.37 10.32
CA LEU A 398 -46.75 12.07 11.47
C LEU A 398 -46.58 13.60 11.33
N PRO A 399 -47.55 14.43 11.75
CA PRO A 399 -47.48 15.88 11.63
C PRO A 399 -46.47 16.45 12.64
N ILE A 400 -45.39 17.06 12.15
CA ILE A 400 -44.30 17.62 12.98
C ILE A 400 -44.45 19.15 13.09
N ARG A 401 -44.37 19.68 14.31
CA ARG A 401 -44.40 21.12 14.63
C ARG A 401 -43.01 21.75 14.44
N GLY A 402 -41.99 21.09 14.98
CA GLY A 402 -40.61 21.57 14.97
C GLY A 402 -39.75 20.86 16.00
N PHE A 403 -38.58 21.41 16.28
CA PHE A 403 -37.62 20.86 17.22
C PHE A 403 -37.54 21.70 18.48
N MET A 404 -37.41 21.04 19.62
CA MET A 404 -37.20 21.68 20.92
C MET A 404 -35.79 21.40 21.43
N VAL A 405 -35.14 22.40 22.01
CA VAL A 405 -33.81 22.28 22.63
C VAL A 405 -33.79 22.96 24.00
N GLU A 406 -32.78 22.63 24.81
CA GLU A 406 -32.59 23.27 26.11
C GLU A 406 -32.00 24.68 26.01
N CYS A 407 -31.16 24.92 25.00
CA CYS A 407 -30.48 26.20 24.81
C CYS A 407 -30.41 26.56 23.34
N LYS A 408 -31.11 27.63 22.95
CA LYS A 408 -31.23 28.16 21.60
C LYS A 408 -29.91 28.70 21.08
N SER A 409 -29.15 29.41 21.92
CA SER A 409 -27.86 30.02 21.51
C SER A 409 -26.81 29.00 21.06
N CYS A 410 -26.96 27.74 21.48
CA CYS A 410 -26.07 26.64 21.11
C CYS A 410 -26.59 25.81 19.91
N ASN A 411 -27.73 26.18 19.31
CA ASN A 411 -28.43 25.40 18.29
C ASN A 411 -28.90 26.29 17.13
N PRO A 412 -29.08 25.74 15.91
CA PRO A 412 -29.42 26.54 14.74
C PRO A 412 -30.86 27.11 14.80
N ASP A 413 -31.15 28.11 13.97
CA ASP A 413 -32.50 28.67 13.83
C ASP A 413 -33.51 27.70 13.21
N PHE A 414 -33.02 26.95 12.22
CA PHE A 414 -33.77 25.92 11.53
C PHE A 414 -32.94 24.64 11.43
N TRP A 415 -33.62 23.50 11.50
CA TRP A 415 -33.01 22.19 11.32
C TRP A 415 -33.95 21.28 10.53
N MET A 416 -33.43 20.65 9.49
CA MET A 416 -34.19 19.82 8.54
C MET A 416 -35.44 20.51 7.95
N GLY A 417 -35.40 21.85 7.82
CA GLY A 417 -36.50 22.66 7.31
C GLY A 417 -37.54 23.08 8.36
N TYR A 418 -37.37 22.71 9.63
CA TYR A 418 -38.27 23.08 10.72
C TYR A 418 -37.59 24.06 11.68
N LYS A 419 -38.40 24.89 12.35
CA LYS A 419 -37.89 25.77 13.41
C LYS A 419 -37.38 24.93 14.59
N VAL A 420 -36.26 25.36 15.14
CA VAL A 420 -35.76 24.88 16.43
C VAL A 420 -36.12 25.96 17.44
N GLU A 421 -36.71 25.64 18.58
CA GLU A 421 -37.05 26.64 19.59
C GLU A 421 -36.71 26.11 20.99
N GLU A 422 -36.57 27.01 21.96
CA GLU A 422 -36.42 26.65 23.37
C GLU A 422 -37.74 26.15 23.98
N ILE A 423 -37.67 25.52 25.15
CA ILE A 423 -38.84 25.03 25.89
C ILE A 423 -39.87 26.15 26.13
N GLU A 424 -39.41 27.38 26.36
CA GLU A 424 -40.24 28.55 26.67
C GLU A 424 -41.03 29.08 25.46
N GLU A 425 -40.60 28.76 24.23
CA GLU A 425 -41.28 29.23 23.02
C GLU A 425 -42.45 28.32 22.61
N TYR A 426 -42.52 27.11 23.16
CA TYR A 426 -43.62 26.15 22.94
C TYR A 426 -44.66 26.15 24.08
N GLN A 427 -44.73 27.20 24.90
CA GLN A 427 -45.57 27.20 26.10
C GLN A 427 -47.07 27.09 25.80
N ASN A 428 -47.51 27.61 24.66
CA ASN A 428 -48.90 27.50 24.19
C ASN A 428 -49.26 26.08 23.69
N ASN A 429 -48.26 25.20 23.55
CA ASN A 429 -48.41 23.86 22.97
C ASN A 429 -48.38 22.75 24.03
N LYS A 430 -48.24 23.09 25.32
CA LYS A 430 -48.09 22.12 26.43
C LYS A 430 -49.20 21.08 26.54
N ASP A 431 -50.41 21.48 26.16
CA ASP A 431 -51.63 20.67 26.23
C ASP A 431 -52.08 20.14 24.87
N THR A 432 -51.52 20.64 23.77
CA THR A 432 -52.01 20.41 22.41
C THR A 432 -51.01 19.72 21.49
N ASP A 433 -49.73 19.65 21.85
CA ASP A 433 -48.72 18.93 21.07
C ASP A 433 -48.06 17.85 21.94
N ILE A 434 -47.53 16.83 21.26
CA ILE A 434 -46.80 15.73 21.88
C ILE A 434 -45.30 16.03 21.80
N VAL A 435 -44.56 15.87 22.89
CA VAL A 435 -43.10 16.00 22.90
C VAL A 435 -42.45 14.62 22.89
N LEU A 436 -41.71 14.30 21.84
CA LEU A 436 -40.89 13.09 21.76
C LEU A 436 -39.43 13.42 22.09
N VAL A 437 -38.91 12.86 23.19
CA VAL A 437 -37.54 13.08 23.62
C VAL A 437 -36.58 12.19 22.84
N ALA A 438 -35.91 12.77 21.85
CA ALA A 438 -35.01 12.10 20.92
C ALA A 438 -33.53 12.28 21.32
N LEU A 439 -33.20 11.83 22.53
CA LEU A 439 -31.84 11.87 23.11
C LEU A 439 -31.32 10.47 23.43
N SER A 440 -30.04 10.36 23.82
CA SER A 440 -29.50 9.13 24.41
C SER A 440 -30.23 8.77 25.72
N SER A 441 -30.33 7.47 26.03
CA SER A 441 -31.06 6.96 27.22
C SER A 441 -30.63 7.62 28.53
N ALA A 442 -29.34 7.91 28.69
CA ALA A 442 -28.77 8.57 29.87
C ALA A 442 -29.35 9.98 30.14
N ASN A 443 -29.85 10.67 29.11
CA ASN A 443 -30.28 12.07 29.20
C ASN A 443 -31.80 12.26 29.10
N GLN A 444 -32.55 11.21 28.70
CA GLN A 444 -33.99 11.30 28.46
C GLN A 444 -34.79 11.60 29.74
N GLU A 445 -34.47 10.92 30.84
CA GLU A 445 -35.22 11.05 32.09
C GLU A 445 -35.06 12.43 32.72
N GLY A 446 -33.86 13.01 32.65
CA GLY A 446 -33.61 14.37 33.12
C GLY A 446 -34.44 15.41 32.36
N VAL A 447 -34.52 15.27 31.04
CA VAL A 447 -35.32 16.16 30.18
C VAL A 447 -36.81 15.96 30.41
N LYS A 448 -37.30 14.71 30.53
CA LYS A 448 -38.71 14.43 30.85
C LYS A 448 -39.13 15.10 32.15
N ASN A 449 -38.38 14.90 33.22
CA ASN A 449 -38.64 15.54 34.51
C ASN A 449 -38.68 17.07 34.41
N LYS A 450 -37.85 17.67 33.56
CA LYS A 450 -37.87 19.11 33.31
C LYS A 450 -39.12 19.54 32.56
N LEU A 451 -39.49 18.86 31.48
CA LEU A 451 -40.69 19.14 30.70
C LEU A 451 -41.97 18.97 31.53
N GLU A 452 -42.03 17.98 32.41
CA GLU A 452 -43.14 17.78 33.35
C GLU A 452 -43.25 18.94 34.34
N LYS A 453 -42.13 19.44 34.87
CA LYS A 453 -42.11 20.65 35.73
C LYS A 453 -42.56 21.90 35.00
N GLU A 454 -42.20 22.01 33.72
CA GLU A 454 -42.67 23.06 32.82
C GLU A 454 -44.14 22.84 32.40
N GLY A 455 -44.78 21.72 32.76
CA GLY A 455 -46.21 21.50 32.57
C GLY A 455 -46.61 20.90 31.22
N TYR A 456 -45.69 20.29 30.47
CA TYR A 456 -46.02 19.51 29.27
C TYR A 456 -46.72 18.20 29.67
N LYS A 457 -47.88 17.91 29.06
CA LYS A 457 -48.71 16.76 29.46
C LYS A 457 -48.47 15.49 28.65
N HIS A 458 -48.05 15.62 27.40
CA HIS A 458 -47.90 14.50 26.47
C HIS A 458 -46.41 14.29 26.13
N ILE A 459 -45.66 13.63 27.01
CA ILE A 459 -44.22 13.42 26.83
C ILE A 459 -43.95 11.93 26.58
N PHE A 460 -43.24 11.64 25.50
CA PHE A 460 -42.84 10.30 25.10
C PHE A 460 -41.32 10.20 25.05
N LEU A 461 -40.80 9.07 25.50
CA LEU A 461 -39.38 8.73 25.48
C LEU A 461 -39.13 7.71 24.39
N ILE A 462 -38.08 7.86 23.60
CA ILE A 462 -37.77 6.96 22.49
C ILE A 462 -37.23 5.58 22.95
N ASN A 463 -37.62 5.07 24.13
CA ASN A 463 -36.83 4.01 24.76
C ASN A 463 -37.49 3.03 25.74
N GLU A 464 -38.81 2.83 25.71
CA GLU A 464 -39.44 2.07 26.81
C GLU A 464 -39.49 0.54 26.65
N LYS A 465 -39.05 -0.08 25.54
CA LYS A 465 -39.19 -1.56 25.38
C LYS A 465 -37.99 -2.37 24.88
N SER A 466 -36.89 -1.77 24.43
CA SER A 466 -35.82 -2.51 23.74
C SER A 466 -34.41 -2.38 24.34
N GLY A 467 -34.26 -1.77 25.52
CA GLY A 467 -33.01 -1.83 26.29
C GLY A 467 -31.83 -1.14 25.61
N LEU A 468 -31.93 0.17 25.34
CA LEU A 468 -30.76 0.96 24.96
C LEU A 468 -29.74 1.00 26.11
N ILE A 469 -28.65 0.26 25.94
CA ILE A 469 -27.36 0.64 26.51
C ILE A 469 -26.58 1.27 25.35
N LEU A 470 -26.49 2.60 25.37
CA LEU A 470 -25.49 3.34 24.58
C LEU A 470 -24.16 3.30 25.31
#